data_AF-A0A956NP28-F1
#
_entry.id   AF-A0A956NP28-F1
#
_cell.length_a   1.000
_cell.length_b   1.000
_cell.length_c   1.000
_cell.angle_alpha   90.00
_cell.angle_beta   90.00
_cell.angle_gamma   90.00
#
_symmetry.space_group_name_H-M   'P 1'
#
loop_
_entity.id
_entity.type
_entity.pdbx_description
1 polymer ?
#
loop_
_entity_poly.entity_id
_entity_poly.type
_entity_poly.pdbx_seq_one_letter_code
_entity_poly.pdbx_strand_id
1 'polypeptide(L)' 'VTARADDGEVMGIRHATRPIEGVQFHPESILTTEGASMIGNWLGLVAGHRRT' A
#
# COMPACT_ATOMS: atom_id res chain seq x y z
N VAL A 1 4.03 1.40 -10.78
CA VAL A 1 3.30 0.14 -10.48
C VAL A 1 4.18 -0.69 -9.58
N THR A 2 3.64 -1.22 -8.49
CA THR A 2 4.39 -1.96 -7.45
C THR A 2 3.94 -3.41 -7.31
N ALA A 3 2.74 -3.76 -7.76
CA ALA A 3 2.25 -5.13 -7.79
C ALA A 3 1.35 -5.37 -9.02
N ARG A 4 1.37 -6.59 -9.54
CA ARG A 4 0.49 -7.08 -10.60
C ARG A 4 -0.04 -8.47 -10.28
N ALA A 5 -1.23 -8.80 -10.76
CA ALA A 5 -1.76 -10.16 -10.77
C ALA A 5 -1.17 -10.96 -11.94
N ASP A 6 -1.42 -12.28 -11.97
CA ASP A 6 -0.88 -13.20 -12.99
C ASP A 6 -1.35 -12.86 -14.41
N ASP A 7 -2.53 -12.25 -14.55
CA ASP A 7 -3.08 -11.76 -15.82
C ASP A 7 -2.58 -10.36 -16.21
N GLY A 8 -1.74 -9.75 -15.37
CA GLY A 8 -1.15 -8.42 -15.59
C GLY A 8 -1.94 -7.26 -14.99
N GLU A 9 -3.10 -7.49 -14.36
CA GLU A 9 -3.88 -6.43 -13.69
C GLU A 9 -3.03 -5.69 -12.65
N VAL A 10 -3.17 -4.37 -12.57
CA VAL A 10 -2.42 -3.54 -11.62
C VAL A 10 -3.06 -3.67 -10.24
N MET A 11 -2.35 -4.30 -9.31
CA MET A 11 -2.83 -4.52 -7.94
C MET A 11 -2.30 -3.50 -6.94
N GLY A 12 -1.19 -2.83 -7.27
CA GLY A 12 -0.54 -1.87 -6.39
C GLY A 12 0.15 -0.73 -7.14
N ILE A 13 0.05 0.48 -6.59
CA ILE A 13 0.72 1.68 -7.08
C ILE A 13 1.35 2.47 -5.93
N ARG A 14 2.42 3.18 -6.27
CA ARG A 14 3.11 4.13 -5.40
C ARG A 14 3.27 5.44 -6.14
N HIS A 15 2.97 6.55 -5.49
CA HIS A 15 3.30 7.87 -6.04
C HIS A 15 4.82 8.08 -6.02
N ALA A 16 5.40 8.62 -7.10
CA ALA A 16 6.86 8.70 -7.25
C ALA A 16 7.57 9.51 -6.15
N THR A 17 6.94 10.56 -5.63
CA THR A 17 7.56 11.52 -4.70
C THR A 17 6.77 11.79 -3.42
N ARG A 18 5.55 11.26 -3.29
CA ARG A 18 4.64 11.56 -2.16
C ARG A 18 4.35 10.26 -1.40
N PRO A 19 4.04 10.30 -0.09
CA PRO A 19 3.74 9.11 0.72
C PRO A 19 2.32 8.60 0.43
N ILE A 20 2.02 8.33 -0.84
CA ILE A 20 0.73 7.85 -1.31
C ILE A 20 0.94 6.47 -1.91
N GLU A 21 0.22 5.50 -1.35
CA GLU A 21 0.16 4.11 -1.80
C GLU A 21 -1.29 3.82 -2.21
N GLY A 22 -1.48 2.96 -3.20
CA GLY A 22 -2.79 2.48 -3.61
C GLY A 22 -2.75 0.97 -3.82
N VAL A 23 -3.79 0.28 -3.35
CA VAL A 23 -4.00 -1.16 -3.56
C VAL A 23 -5.42 -1.39 -4.09
N GLN A 24 -5.59 -2.40 -4.96
CA GLN A 24 -6.89 -2.69 -5.58
C GLN A 24 -7.82 -3.51 -4.69
N PHE A 25 -7.25 -4.31 -3.77
CA PHE A 25 -7.99 -5.13 -2.82
C PHE A 25 -8.26 -4.40 -1.50
N HIS A 26 -8.95 -5.09 -0.58
CA HIS A 26 -9.32 -4.59 0.74
C HIS A 26 -8.30 -5.03 1.82
N PRO A 27 -7.26 -4.24 2.13
CA PRO A 27 -6.30 -4.58 3.19
C PRO A 27 -6.91 -4.56 4.59
N GLU A 28 -8.10 -3.98 4.76
CA GLU A 28 -8.86 -3.98 6.01
C GLU A 28 -9.63 -5.28 6.25
N SER A 29 -9.81 -6.10 5.23
CA SER A 29 -10.55 -7.36 5.33
C SER A 29 -9.82 -8.37 6.20
N ILE A 30 -10.56 -9.09 7.05
CA ILE A 30 -10.01 -10.15 7.93
C ILE A 30 -9.32 -11.28 7.16
N LEU A 31 -9.69 -11.47 5.90
CA LEU A 31 -9.12 -12.50 5.02
C LEU A 31 -7.79 -12.06 4.37
N THR A 32 -7.44 -10.78 4.46
CA THR A 32 -6.14 -10.29 4.00
C THR A 32 -5.16 -10.36 5.18
N THR A 33 -4.48 -11.50 5.34
CA THR A 33 -3.64 -11.79 6.52
C THR A 33 -2.53 -10.77 6.76
N GLU A 34 -2.00 -10.16 5.70
CA GLU A 34 -0.94 -9.14 5.78
C GLU A 34 -1.50 -7.71 5.87
N GLY A 35 -2.82 -7.54 5.77
CA GLY A 35 -3.49 -6.25 5.61
C GLY A 35 -3.18 -5.24 6.71
N ALA A 36 -3.21 -5.69 7.97
CA ALA A 36 -2.84 -4.86 9.12
C ALA A 36 -1.39 -4.36 9.06
N SER A 37 -0.46 -5.23 8.64
CA SER A 37 0.94 -4.86 8.46
C SER A 37 1.13 -3.85 7.32
N MET A 38 0.39 -4.00 6.22
CA MET A 38 0.42 -3.03 5.11
C MET A 38 0.00 -1.63 5.57
N ILE A 39 -1.10 -1.54 6.33
CA ILE A 39 -1.58 -0.28 6.91
C ILE A 39 -0.55 0.31 7.88
N GLY A 40 0.03 -0.52 8.76
CA GLY A 40 1.07 -0.07 9.69
C GLY A 40 2.31 0.49 8.99
N ASN A 41 2.77 -0.17 7.94
CA ASN A 41 3.89 0.31 7.12
C ASN A 41 3.58 1.66 6.48
N TRP A 42 2.37 1.83 5.93
CA TRP A 42 1.95 3.10 5.34
C TRP A 42 1.89 4.24 6.38
N LEU A 43 1.33 3.99 7.57
CA LEU A 43 1.32 4.96 8.65
C LEU A 43 2.74 5.38 9.07
N GLY A 44 3.68 4.43 9.13
CA GLY A 44 5.11 4.72 9.39
C GLY A 44 5.73 5.62 8.33
N LEU A 45 5.46 5.35 7.04
CA LEU A 45 5.92 6.19 5.92
C LEU A 45 5.36 7.62 6.01
N VAL A 46 4.05 7.77 6.26
CA VAL A 46 3.40 9.08 6.40
C VAL A 46 3.97 9.85 7.60
N ALA A 47 4.18 9.18 8.73
CA ALA A 47 4.79 9.81 9.91
C ALA A 47 6.22 10.29 9.64
N GLY A 48 7.02 9.52 8.89
CA GLY A 48 8.35 9.93 8.45
C GLY A 48 8.34 11.16 7.55
N HIS A 49 7.38 11.23 6.62
CA HIS A 49 7.25 12.35 5.68
C HIS A 49 6.80 13.67 6.33
N ARG A 50 6.09 13.62 7.47
CA ARG A 50 5.64 14.82 8.20
C ARG A 50 6.72 15.47 9.07
N ARG A 51 7.88 14.81 9.23
CA ARG A 51 8.99 15.25 10.09
C ARG A 51 10.09 16.04 9.35
N THR A 52 9.88 16.31 8.07
CA THR A 52 10.73 17.14 7.19
C THR A 52 9.92 18.33 6.69
#